data_AF-A0A849AEF9-F1
#
_entry.id   AF-A0A849AEF9-F1
#
_cell.length_a   1.000
_cell.length_b   1.000
_cell.length_c   1.000
_cell.angle_alpha   90.00
_cell.angle_beta   90.00
_cell.angle_gamma   90.00
#
_symmetry.space_group_name_H-M   'P 1'
#
loop_
_entity.id
_entity.type
_entity.pdbx_description
1 polymer ?
#
loop_
_entity_poly.entity_id
_entity_poly.type
_entity_poly.pdbx_seq_one_letter_code
_entity_poly.pdbx_strand_id
1 'polypeptide(L)'
;MSTDQPETSNGGIYYPTKPQQFVELAPSENTGMLIQSRTLAGYLPVPTALDPQYTDVLSLNVLPMRGGDSLTALLDKPGVAVGTKLGMYGGFSTGRRSVKKKDSSLILAALIFPSPDAAGKAAKALAEAGVSDDPDLPYKAVKLPNQPKGFGLQNPKTPSLQGFLASGSLVLYVYLAGERGENMTPKLPAVGSYLAALQKSTASFKPVPKAKLKTLKLDPDGAYARALPNKKGDGTVYDGAWSAKAFLHAMGDYKADSEVFEQAKVDAVGSGRSTVYRAKDHAGAALVSAQFVRDLTASKPGYSPMAAPGGMEGVSCLRNTLEAKFYCTGAVGRYAFEYHAEDSEDLQRSLQSQVAVLSA
;
A
#
# COMPACT_ATOMS: atom_id res chain seq x y z
N MET A 1 -19.57 -2.29 1.60
CA MET A 1 -20.11 -1.04 2.18
C MET A 1 -20.89 -1.40 3.44
N SER A 2 -20.86 -0.51 4.42
CA SER A 2 -21.31 -0.60 5.82
C SER A 2 -20.37 -1.35 6.79
N THR A 3 -19.40 -0.61 7.30
CA THR A 3 -18.92 -0.72 8.69
C THR A 3 -19.76 0.24 9.50
N ASP A 4 -20.55 -0.25 10.46
CA ASP A 4 -21.37 0.60 11.32
C ASP A 4 -20.45 1.48 12.19
N GLN A 5 -20.23 2.71 11.71
CA GLN A 5 -19.76 3.83 12.50
C GLN A 5 -20.97 4.49 13.18
N PRO A 6 -20.82 5.06 14.38
CA PRO A 6 -21.89 5.78 15.06
C PRO A 6 -22.47 6.85 14.15
N GLU A 7 -23.79 6.85 14.01
CA GLU A 7 -24.55 7.68 13.08
C GLU A 7 -24.32 9.18 13.34
N THR A 8 -23.64 9.86 12.41
CA THR A 8 -23.79 11.31 12.23
C THR A 8 -24.63 11.56 10.99
N SER A 9 -25.80 12.16 11.19
CA SER A 9 -26.94 12.16 10.29
C SER A 9 -26.85 13.05 9.04
N ASN A 10 -25.68 13.51 8.57
CA ASN A 10 -25.64 14.48 7.45
C ASN A 10 -24.46 14.39 6.46
N GLY A 11 -23.68 13.30 6.43
CA GLY A 11 -22.63 13.11 5.40
C GLY A 11 -21.43 14.10 5.46
N GLY A 12 -21.40 15.02 6.44
CA GLY A 12 -20.28 15.91 6.68
C GLY A 12 -19.10 15.24 7.40
N ILE A 13 -17.98 15.96 7.52
CA ILE A 13 -16.80 15.50 8.26
C ILE A 13 -17.13 15.33 9.75
N TYR A 14 -16.80 14.16 10.29
CA TYR A 14 -16.87 13.90 11.72
C TYR A 14 -15.51 14.15 12.39
N TYR A 15 -15.54 14.84 13.54
CA TYR A 15 -14.36 15.26 14.30
C TYR A 15 -14.43 14.68 15.72
N PRO A 16 -14.03 13.41 15.92
CA PRO A 16 -14.10 12.76 17.22
C PRO A 16 -13.14 13.38 18.24
N THR A 17 -13.43 13.23 19.53
CA THR A 17 -12.52 13.61 20.62
C THR A 17 -11.99 12.41 21.41
N LYS A 18 -12.38 11.19 21.00
CA LYS A 18 -11.97 9.92 21.59
C LYS A 18 -11.65 8.91 20.48
N PRO A 19 -10.77 7.92 20.73
CA PRO A 19 -10.53 6.83 19.80
C PRO A 19 -11.83 6.15 19.36
N GLN A 20 -11.88 5.77 18.08
CA GLN A 20 -13.01 5.05 17.51
C GLN A 20 -13.23 3.74 18.28
N GLN A 21 -14.50 3.39 18.49
CA GLN A 21 -14.87 2.11 19.08
C GLN A 21 -15.14 1.13 17.95
N PHE A 22 -14.26 0.15 17.80
CA PHE A 22 -14.39 -0.90 16.80
C PHE A 22 -14.90 -2.19 17.43
N VAL A 23 -15.65 -2.97 16.64
CA VAL A 23 -15.81 -4.39 16.92
C VAL A 23 -14.44 -5.07 16.92
N GLU A 24 -14.21 -6.02 17.82
CA GLU A 24 -12.89 -6.64 17.98
C GLU A 24 -12.42 -7.34 16.70
N LEU A 25 -13.34 -8.09 16.08
CA LEU A 25 -13.08 -8.93 14.93
C LEU A 25 -13.59 -8.31 13.63
N ALA A 26 -13.04 -8.78 12.51
CA ALA A 26 -13.45 -8.35 11.19
C ALA A 26 -14.98 -8.55 11.00
N PRO A 27 -15.76 -7.49 10.75
CA PRO A 27 -17.22 -7.56 10.67
C PRO A 27 -17.71 -8.36 9.46
N SER A 28 -16.87 -8.50 8.42
CA SER A 28 -17.19 -9.22 7.20
C SER A 28 -15.98 -9.97 6.65
N GLU A 29 -16.22 -10.94 5.77
CA GLU A 29 -15.13 -11.58 5.02
C GLU A 29 -14.30 -10.56 4.23
N ASN A 30 -14.95 -9.59 3.58
CA ASN A 30 -14.26 -8.54 2.82
C ASN A 30 -13.32 -7.71 3.69
N THR A 31 -13.73 -7.39 4.92
CA THR A 31 -12.84 -6.70 5.87
C THR A 31 -11.67 -7.59 6.26
N GLY A 32 -11.91 -8.88 6.50
CA GLY A 32 -10.85 -9.85 6.78
C GLY A 32 -9.87 -10.03 5.60
N MET A 33 -10.37 -10.01 4.35
CA MET A 33 -9.52 -10.02 3.15
C MET A 33 -8.57 -8.82 3.16
N LEU A 34 -9.07 -7.61 3.45
CA LEU A 34 -8.24 -6.40 3.51
C LEU A 34 -7.22 -6.45 4.66
N ILE A 35 -7.61 -6.90 5.85
CA ILE A 35 -6.68 -7.05 6.99
C ILE A 35 -5.52 -7.98 6.61
N GLN A 36 -5.82 -9.14 6.02
CA GLN A 36 -4.80 -10.07 5.56
C GLN A 36 -3.95 -9.48 4.43
N SER A 37 -4.55 -8.79 3.47
CA SER A 37 -3.84 -8.15 2.35
C SER A 37 -2.86 -7.07 2.85
N ARG A 38 -3.27 -6.27 3.84
CA ARG A 38 -2.38 -5.30 4.53
C ARG A 38 -1.29 -6.00 5.34
N THR A 39 -1.58 -7.15 5.95
CA THR A 39 -0.59 -7.97 6.63
C THR A 39 0.46 -8.52 5.65
N LEU A 40 0.02 -9.01 4.49
CA LEU A 40 0.89 -9.53 3.42
C LEU A 40 1.87 -8.47 2.91
N ALA A 41 1.47 -7.19 2.85
CA ALA A 41 2.37 -6.10 2.49
C ALA A 41 3.65 -6.07 3.33
N GLY A 42 3.57 -6.38 4.64
CA GLY A 42 4.74 -6.46 5.52
C GLY A 42 5.74 -7.58 5.17
N TYR A 43 5.36 -8.51 4.29
CA TYR A 43 6.23 -9.57 3.79
C TYR A 43 6.82 -9.26 2.42
N LEU A 44 6.31 -8.27 1.69
CA LEU A 44 6.87 -7.89 0.40
C LEU A 44 8.05 -6.92 0.58
N PRO A 45 9.04 -6.96 -0.32
CA PRO A 45 10.01 -5.89 -0.46
C PRO A 45 9.37 -4.70 -1.20
N VAL A 46 9.73 -3.48 -0.80
CA VAL A 46 9.46 -2.29 -1.61
C VAL A 46 10.37 -2.34 -2.85
N PRO A 47 9.89 -1.96 -4.06
CA PRO A 47 10.71 -2.01 -5.28
C PRO A 47 12.09 -1.35 -5.14
N THR A 48 12.19 -0.21 -4.46
CA THR A 48 13.45 0.52 -4.18
C THR A 48 14.48 -0.33 -3.44
N ALA A 49 14.04 -1.24 -2.56
CA ALA A 49 14.93 -2.12 -1.81
C ALA A 49 15.55 -3.22 -2.68
N LEU A 50 14.88 -3.59 -3.79
CA LEU A 50 15.40 -4.58 -4.74
C LEU A 50 16.23 -3.91 -5.84
N ASP A 51 15.80 -2.74 -6.31
CA ASP A 51 16.47 -1.97 -7.34
C ASP A 51 16.34 -0.46 -7.04
N PRO A 52 17.44 0.18 -6.59
CA PRO A 52 17.45 1.58 -6.16
C PRO A 52 17.06 2.59 -7.23
N GLN A 53 16.94 2.21 -8.51
CA GLN A 53 16.50 3.14 -9.54
C GLN A 53 14.99 3.47 -9.46
N TYR A 54 14.18 2.61 -8.83
CA TYR A 54 12.72 2.76 -8.73
C TYR A 54 12.36 3.42 -7.40
N THR A 55 12.31 4.75 -7.37
CA THR A 55 12.10 5.52 -6.14
C THR A 55 10.74 6.18 -6.06
N ASP A 56 10.09 6.54 -7.17
CA ASP A 56 8.84 7.32 -7.14
C ASP A 56 7.62 6.40 -7.07
N VAL A 57 6.67 6.69 -6.19
CA VAL A 57 5.52 5.82 -5.91
C VAL A 57 4.55 5.78 -7.09
N LEU A 58 4.14 4.58 -7.51
CA LEU A 58 3.01 4.39 -8.41
C LEU A 58 1.76 4.09 -7.59
N SER A 59 1.10 5.14 -7.08
CA SER A 59 0.04 4.99 -6.08
C SER A 59 -1.10 4.06 -6.51
N LEU A 60 -1.44 4.02 -7.81
CA LEU A 60 -2.46 3.11 -8.36
C LEU A 60 -2.07 1.63 -8.28
N ASN A 61 -0.78 1.32 -8.09
CA ASN A 61 -0.24 -0.03 -8.00
C ASN A 61 0.30 -0.37 -6.60
N VAL A 62 0.15 0.51 -5.63
CA VAL A 62 0.40 0.19 -4.21
C VAL A 62 -0.94 -0.03 -3.57
N LEU A 63 -1.46 -1.26 -3.43
CA LEU A 63 -2.79 -1.45 -2.87
C LEU A 63 -3.02 -2.85 -2.28
N PRO A 64 -3.78 -2.95 -1.17
CA PRO A 64 -4.37 -4.21 -0.75
C PRO A 64 -5.53 -4.59 -1.68
N MET A 65 -5.57 -5.86 -2.05
CA MET A 65 -6.55 -6.42 -2.99
C MET A 65 -7.58 -7.26 -2.26
N ARG A 66 -8.81 -7.24 -2.79
CA ARG A 66 -9.94 -8.08 -2.35
C ARG A 66 -10.49 -8.85 -3.55
N GLY A 67 -10.31 -10.16 -3.55
CA GLY A 67 -10.82 -11.02 -4.61
C GLY A 67 -10.19 -10.81 -6.00
N GLY A 68 -10.67 -11.57 -6.98
CA GLY A 68 -10.19 -11.54 -8.36
C GLY A 68 -10.43 -10.22 -9.09
N ASP A 69 -11.55 -9.53 -8.84
CA ASP A 69 -11.86 -8.25 -9.50
C ASP A 69 -10.80 -7.16 -9.25
N SER A 70 -10.12 -7.22 -8.10
CA SER A 70 -9.02 -6.30 -7.77
C SER A 70 -7.80 -6.46 -8.69
N LEU A 71 -7.69 -7.57 -9.45
CA LEU A 71 -6.62 -7.78 -10.42
C LEU A 71 -6.66 -6.81 -11.60
N THR A 72 -7.76 -6.09 -11.81
CA THR A 72 -7.82 -5.05 -12.84
C THR A 72 -6.76 -3.95 -12.65
N ALA A 73 -6.17 -3.84 -11.45
CA ALA A 73 -5.05 -2.94 -11.18
C ALA A 73 -3.71 -3.41 -11.78
N LEU A 74 -3.62 -4.67 -12.23
CA LEU A 74 -2.39 -5.31 -12.72
C LEU A 74 -2.54 -5.97 -14.09
N LEU A 75 -3.71 -6.55 -14.36
CA LEU A 75 -3.94 -7.44 -15.48
C LEU A 75 -5.23 -7.07 -16.21
N ASP A 76 -5.27 -7.36 -17.50
CA ASP A 76 -6.46 -7.19 -18.33
C ASP A 76 -7.56 -8.21 -17.98
N LYS A 77 -8.75 -8.03 -18.59
CA LYS A 77 -9.96 -8.83 -18.33
C LYS A 77 -9.74 -10.35 -18.33
N PRO A 78 -8.94 -10.96 -19.24
CA PRO A 78 -8.65 -12.40 -19.18
C PRO A 78 -7.97 -12.82 -17.87
N GLY A 79 -7.00 -12.04 -17.38
CA GLY A 79 -6.32 -12.29 -16.11
C GLY A 79 -7.26 -12.16 -14.91
N VAL A 80 -8.13 -11.14 -14.92
CA VAL A 80 -9.19 -10.97 -13.90
C VAL A 80 -10.10 -12.20 -13.85
N ALA A 81 -10.56 -12.68 -15.01
CA ALA A 81 -11.41 -13.86 -15.11
C ALA A 81 -10.73 -15.12 -14.55
N VAL A 82 -9.43 -15.30 -14.80
CA VAL A 82 -8.64 -16.41 -14.23
C VAL A 82 -8.56 -16.30 -12.70
N GLY A 83 -8.22 -15.12 -12.17
CA GLY A 83 -8.14 -14.90 -10.72
C GLY A 83 -9.47 -15.18 -10.01
N THR A 84 -10.58 -14.67 -10.56
CA THR A 84 -11.93 -14.92 -10.04
C THR A 84 -12.29 -16.41 -10.12
N LYS A 85 -12.08 -17.06 -11.27
CA LYS A 85 -12.39 -18.49 -11.48
C LYS A 85 -11.63 -19.41 -10.54
N LEU A 86 -10.36 -19.10 -10.27
CA LEU A 86 -9.49 -19.91 -9.40
C LEU A 86 -9.57 -19.50 -7.93
N GLY A 87 -10.45 -18.54 -7.59
CA GLY A 87 -10.80 -18.22 -6.22
C GLY A 87 -9.79 -17.33 -5.49
N MET A 88 -9.06 -16.46 -6.21
CA MET A 88 -8.26 -15.42 -5.56
C MET A 88 -9.15 -14.67 -4.56
N TYR A 89 -8.67 -14.50 -3.33
CA TYR A 89 -9.44 -13.87 -2.25
C TYR A 89 -8.68 -12.81 -1.47
N GLY A 90 -7.48 -12.45 -1.91
CA GLY A 90 -6.69 -11.38 -1.33
C GLY A 90 -5.37 -11.20 -2.08
N GLY A 91 -4.59 -10.21 -1.68
CA GLY A 91 -3.30 -9.93 -2.29
C GLY A 91 -2.82 -8.53 -1.96
N PHE A 92 -1.57 -8.24 -2.27
CA PHE A 92 -1.02 -6.90 -2.17
C PHE A 92 -0.14 -6.64 -3.37
N SER A 93 -0.24 -5.45 -3.94
CA SER A 93 0.71 -4.97 -4.95
C SER A 93 1.42 -3.72 -4.47
N THR A 94 2.63 -3.54 -4.98
CA THR A 94 3.44 -2.34 -4.80
C THR A 94 4.14 -2.00 -6.11
N GLY A 95 4.14 -0.72 -6.49
CA GLY A 95 4.79 -0.25 -7.71
C GLY A 95 5.59 1.02 -7.49
N ARG A 96 6.74 1.12 -8.14
CA ARG A 96 7.52 2.36 -8.22
C ARG A 96 8.05 2.57 -9.64
N ARG A 97 8.21 3.84 -10.03
CA ARG A 97 8.82 4.24 -11.29
C ARG A 97 10.19 4.87 -11.07
N SER A 98 11.00 4.86 -12.12
CA SER A 98 12.28 5.56 -12.09
C SER A 98 12.07 7.06 -12.29
N VAL A 99 12.79 7.86 -11.49
CA VAL A 99 12.82 9.32 -11.66
C VAL A 99 13.66 9.73 -12.87
N LYS A 100 14.65 8.91 -13.27
CA LYS A 100 15.55 9.16 -14.41
C LYS A 100 14.98 8.65 -15.74
N LYS A 101 14.20 7.57 -15.69
CA LYS A 101 13.59 6.88 -16.83
C LYS A 101 12.09 6.77 -16.60
N LYS A 102 11.33 7.77 -17.05
CA LYS A 102 9.95 8.00 -16.58
C LYS A 102 8.97 6.90 -16.98
N ASP A 103 9.23 6.18 -18.07
CA ASP A 103 8.40 5.07 -18.54
C ASP A 103 8.79 3.76 -17.83
N SER A 104 10.01 3.70 -17.27
CA SER A 104 10.50 2.54 -16.54
C SER A 104 9.84 2.41 -15.17
N SER A 105 9.25 1.24 -14.92
CA SER A 105 8.61 0.91 -13.63
C SER A 105 8.81 -0.53 -13.24
N LEU A 106 8.75 -0.78 -11.92
CA LEU A 106 8.75 -2.10 -11.32
C LEU A 106 7.52 -2.21 -10.42
N ILE A 107 6.66 -3.17 -10.75
CA ILE A 107 5.50 -3.54 -9.94
C ILE A 107 5.70 -4.98 -9.47
N LEU A 108 5.48 -5.18 -8.17
CA LEU A 108 5.55 -6.47 -7.49
C LEU A 108 4.17 -6.75 -6.90
N ALA A 109 3.75 -8.01 -6.90
CA ALA A 109 2.58 -8.42 -6.15
C ALA A 109 2.67 -9.86 -5.64
N ALA A 110 1.88 -10.15 -4.61
CA ALA A 110 1.58 -11.50 -4.17
C ALA A 110 0.05 -11.63 -4.04
N LEU A 111 -0.50 -12.67 -4.67
CA LEU A 111 -1.92 -12.93 -4.81
C LEU A 111 -2.28 -14.19 -4.03
N ILE A 112 -3.33 -14.14 -3.22
CA ILE A 112 -3.70 -15.21 -2.28
C ILE A 112 -4.80 -16.09 -2.91
N PHE A 113 -4.49 -17.37 -3.05
CA PHE A 113 -5.37 -18.42 -3.57
C PHE A 113 -5.75 -19.42 -2.46
N PRO A 114 -6.85 -20.19 -2.60
CA PRO A 114 -7.37 -21.03 -1.52
C PRO A 114 -6.46 -22.21 -1.16
N SER A 115 -5.54 -22.61 -2.05
CA SER A 115 -4.63 -23.71 -1.83
C SER A 115 -3.37 -23.59 -2.72
N PRO A 116 -2.31 -24.38 -2.43
CA PRO A 116 -1.15 -24.44 -3.30
C PRO A 116 -1.47 -24.98 -4.71
N ASP A 117 -2.41 -25.91 -4.83
CA ASP A 117 -2.87 -26.41 -6.14
C ASP A 117 -3.58 -25.31 -6.95
N ALA A 118 -4.46 -24.53 -6.31
CA ALA A 118 -5.13 -23.41 -6.95
C ALA A 118 -4.12 -22.33 -7.40
N ALA A 119 -3.13 -22.02 -6.57
CA ALA A 119 -2.05 -21.10 -6.91
C ALA A 119 -1.20 -21.62 -8.09
N GLY A 120 -0.86 -22.91 -8.09
CA GLY A 120 -0.12 -23.55 -9.19
C GLY A 120 -0.85 -23.45 -10.53
N LYS A 121 -2.15 -23.77 -10.53
CA LYS A 121 -3.02 -23.60 -11.70
C LYS A 121 -3.13 -22.14 -12.12
N ALA A 122 -3.26 -21.23 -11.16
CA ALA A 122 -3.39 -19.80 -11.42
C ALA A 122 -2.14 -19.18 -12.03
N ALA A 123 -0.94 -19.49 -11.53
CA ALA A 123 0.29 -18.94 -12.09
C ALA A 123 0.44 -19.27 -13.59
N LYS A 124 0.14 -20.52 -13.96
CA LYS A 124 0.14 -20.95 -15.37
C LYS A 124 -0.97 -20.28 -16.18
N ALA A 125 -2.21 -20.34 -15.69
CA ALA A 125 -3.37 -19.82 -16.41
C ALA A 125 -3.33 -18.30 -16.58
N LEU A 126 -2.77 -17.54 -15.63
CA LEU A 126 -2.58 -16.10 -15.74
C LEU A 126 -1.58 -15.75 -16.84
N ALA A 127 -0.47 -16.49 -16.93
CA ALA A 127 0.49 -16.31 -18.01
C ALA A 127 -0.11 -16.68 -19.37
N GLU A 128 -0.83 -17.80 -19.47
CA GLU A 128 -1.51 -18.21 -20.70
C GLU A 128 -2.56 -17.18 -21.14
N ALA A 129 -3.35 -16.64 -20.21
CA ALA A 129 -4.35 -15.61 -20.48
C ALA A 129 -3.75 -14.25 -20.87
N GLY A 130 -2.49 -14.01 -20.52
CA GLY A 130 -1.75 -12.82 -20.92
C GLY A 130 -1.09 -12.92 -22.29
N VAL A 131 -1.00 -14.10 -22.90
CA VAL A 131 -0.52 -14.23 -24.29
C VAL A 131 -1.57 -13.60 -25.21
N SER A 132 -1.11 -12.70 -26.08
CA SER A 132 -1.99 -11.97 -26.98
C SER A 132 -1.34 -11.74 -28.34
N ASP A 133 -2.14 -11.92 -29.39
CA ASP A 133 -1.80 -11.55 -30.77
C ASP A 133 -2.35 -10.17 -31.15
N ASP A 134 -2.95 -9.45 -30.18
CA ASP A 134 -3.39 -8.07 -30.36
C ASP A 134 -2.21 -7.21 -30.86
N PRO A 135 -2.33 -6.57 -32.03
CA PRO A 135 -1.27 -5.71 -32.56
C PRO A 135 -0.84 -4.60 -31.61
N ASP A 136 -1.69 -4.14 -30.70
CA ASP A 136 -1.41 -3.07 -29.73
C ASP A 136 -0.82 -3.58 -28.41
N LEU A 137 -1.08 -4.84 -28.04
CA LEU A 137 -0.54 -5.47 -26.82
C LEU A 137 -0.02 -6.89 -27.07
N PRO A 138 0.98 -7.09 -27.97
CA PRO A 138 1.40 -8.42 -28.42
C PRO A 138 2.32 -9.12 -27.41
N TYR A 139 1.78 -9.61 -26.30
CA TYR A 139 2.53 -10.38 -25.32
C TYR A 139 2.81 -11.80 -25.81
N LYS A 140 4.08 -12.22 -25.73
CA LYS A 140 4.54 -13.58 -26.07
C LYS A 140 5.14 -14.27 -24.87
N ALA A 141 4.93 -15.58 -24.78
CA ALA A 141 5.54 -16.41 -23.74
C ALA A 141 7.06 -16.48 -23.91
N VAL A 142 7.78 -16.35 -22.79
CA VAL A 142 9.24 -16.40 -22.71
C VAL A 142 9.69 -17.19 -21.48
N LYS A 143 10.88 -17.78 -21.55
CA LYS A 143 11.50 -18.44 -20.39
C LYS A 143 12.12 -17.39 -19.49
N LEU A 144 12.03 -17.60 -18.17
CA LEU A 144 12.68 -16.76 -17.17
C LEU A 144 14.00 -17.41 -16.71
N PRO A 145 15.16 -16.84 -17.07
CA PRO A 145 16.43 -17.25 -16.49
C PRO A 145 16.37 -17.13 -14.96
N ASN A 146 17.08 -18.00 -14.26
CA ASN A 146 17.12 -18.08 -12.79
C ASN A 146 15.78 -18.41 -12.10
N GLN A 147 14.68 -18.60 -12.84
CA GLN A 147 13.40 -19.05 -12.29
C GLN A 147 12.67 -20.01 -13.26
N PRO A 148 13.18 -21.22 -13.51
CA PRO A 148 12.64 -22.13 -14.53
C PRO A 148 11.22 -22.66 -14.23
N LYS A 149 10.75 -22.54 -12.98
CA LYS A 149 9.37 -22.87 -12.57
C LYS A 149 8.40 -21.71 -12.79
N GLY A 150 8.90 -20.52 -13.12
CA GLY A 150 8.08 -19.35 -13.39
C GLY A 150 7.66 -19.27 -14.86
N PHE A 151 6.60 -18.51 -15.11
CA PHE A 151 6.09 -18.22 -16.45
C PHE A 151 6.39 -16.76 -16.78
N GLY A 152 7.04 -16.52 -17.92
CA GLY A 152 7.38 -15.17 -18.39
C GLY A 152 6.53 -14.75 -19.58
N LEU A 153 6.21 -13.46 -19.64
CA LEU A 153 5.66 -12.81 -20.83
C LEU A 153 6.53 -11.62 -21.22
N GLN A 154 6.65 -11.35 -22.51
CA GLN A 154 7.33 -10.17 -23.05
C GLN A 154 6.44 -9.48 -24.07
N ASN A 155 6.31 -8.16 -23.94
CA ASN A 155 5.73 -7.31 -24.98
C ASN A 155 6.87 -6.52 -25.65
N PRO A 156 7.16 -6.78 -26.94
CA PRO A 156 8.20 -6.07 -27.67
C PRO A 156 7.76 -4.69 -28.17
N LYS A 157 6.45 -4.43 -28.32
CA LYS A 157 5.91 -3.14 -28.83
C LYS A 157 5.85 -2.09 -27.73
N THR A 158 5.37 -2.49 -26.55
CA THR A 158 5.41 -1.72 -25.31
C THR A 158 6.43 -2.40 -24.41
N PRO A 159 7.70 -1.93 -24.36
CA PRO A 159 8.80 -2.61 -23.69
C PRO A 159 8.49 -3.01 -22.25
N SER A 160 8.02 -4.24 -22.07
CA SER A 160 7.66 -4.75 -20.76
C SER A 160 7.84 -6.25 -20.66
N LEU A 161 8.05 -6.70 -19.44
CA LEU A 161 8.12 -8.10 -19.05
C LEU A 161 7.14 -8.36 -17.91
N GLN A 162 6.50 -9.53 -17.94
CA GLN A 162 5.74 -10.05 -16.81
C GLN A 162 6.32 -11.38 -16.35
N GLY A 163 6.23 -11.65 -15.05
CA GLY A 163 6.64 -12.91 -14.46
C GLY A 163 5.62 -13.40 -13.45
N PHE A 164 5.29 -14.69 -13.51
CA PHE A 164 4.38 -15.37 -12.60
C PHE A 164 5.07 -16.58 -11.96
N LEU A 165 4.90 -16.77 -10.66
CA LEU A 165 5.43 -17.93 -9.94
C LEU A 165 4.48 -18.36 -8.81
N ALA A 166 4.10 -19.63 -8.79
CA ALA A 166 3.40 -20.19 -7.63
C ALA A 166 4.37 -20.47 -6.47
N SER A 167 4.00 -20.10 -5.26
CA SER A 167 4.75 -20.35 -4.02
C SER A 167 3.81 -20.58 -2.85
N GLY A 168 3.64 -21.84 -2.42
CA GLY A 168 2.56 -22.20 -1.49
C GLY A 168 1.21 -21.79 -2.07
N SER A 169 0.33 -21.20 -1.26
CA SER A 169 -0.97 -20.68 -1.72
C SER A 169 -0.88 -19.26 -2.33
N LEU A 170 0.30 -18.79 -2.70
CA LEU A 170 0.52 -17.50 -3.34
C LEU A 170 0.84 -17.66 -4.83
N VAL A 171 0.37 -16.72 -5.65
CA VAL A 171 0.97 -16.41 -6.95
C VAL A 171 1.75 -15.10 -6.80
N LEU A 172 3.05 -15.17 -7.06
CA LEU A 172 3.95 -14.03 -7.08
C LEU A 172 3.98 -13.45 -8.48
N TYR A 173 3.95 -12.13 -8.57
CA TYR A 173 3.85 -11.40 -9.82
C TYR A 173 4.91 -10.30 -9.87
N VAL A 174 5.52 -10.15 -11.05
CA VAL A 174 6.43 -9.07 -11.38
C VAL A 174 5.98 -8.48 -12.72
N TYR A 175 5.91 -7.15 -12.77
CA TYR A 175 5.85 -6.39 -14.02
C TYR A 175 7.02 -5.42 -14.06
N LEU A 176 7.78 -5.46 -15.15
CA LEU A 176 8.93 -4.62 -15.38
C LEU A 176 8.76 -3.89 -16.71
N ALA A 177 8.57 -2.58 -16.68
CA ALA A 177 8.57 -1.75 -17.88
C ALA A 177 9.93 -1.09 -18.10
N GLY A 178 10.26 -0.89 -19.38
CA GLY A 178 11.40 -0.11 -19.85
C GLY A 178 10.96 1.14 -20.61
N GLU A 179 11.95 1.90 -21.07
CA GLU A 179 11.69 3.06 -21.91
C GLU A 179 11.17 2.66 -23.29
N ARG A 180 10.45 3.56 -23.96
CA ARG A 180 10.00 3.33 -25.34
C ARG A 180 11.17 2.96 -26.25
N GLY A 181 11.02 1.84 -26.98
CA GLY A 181 12.05 1.29 -27.88
C GLY A 181 13.16 0.48 -27.19
N GLU A 182 13.13 0.32 -25.86
CA GLU A 182 14.12 -0.49 -25.15
C GLU A 182 13.94 -2.00 -25.46
N ASN A 183 15.05 -2.68 -25.75
CA ASN A 183 15.05 -4.15 -25.81
C ASN A 183 15.03 -4.72 -24.39
N MET A 184 13.92 -5.33 -23.99
CA MET A 184 13.75 -5.90 -22.66
C MET A 184 14.36 -7.29 -22.47
N THR A 185 14.75 -7.98 -23.55
CA THR A 185 15.26 -9.36 -23.49
C THR A 185 16.44 -9.52 -22.49
N PRO A 186 17.44 -8.60 -22.44
CA PRO A 186 18.53 -8.68 -21.46
C PRO A 186 18.08 -8.53 -20.00
N LYS A 187 16.86 -8.03 -19.73
CA LYS A 187 16.28 -7.87 -18.40
C LYS A 187 15.48 -9.08 -17.90
N LEU A 188 15.30 -10.12 -18.72
CA LEU A 188 14.64 -11.37 -18.30
C LEU A 188 15.24 -12.00 -17.02
N PRO A 189 16.58 -12.05 -16.82
CA PRO A 189 17.16 -12.54 -15.57
C PRO A 189 16.76 -11.72 -14.34
N ALA A 190 16.52 -10.42 -14.49
CA ALA A 190 16.09 -9.55 -13.39
C ALA A 190 14.67 -9.92 -12.93
N VAL A 191 13.75 -10.19 -13.86
CA VAL A 191 12.38 -10.66 -13.53
C VAL A 191 12.42 -11.97 -12.75
N GLY A 192 13.26 -12.94 -13.17
CA GLY A 192 13.47 -14.18 -12.42
C GLY A 192 14.01 -13.92 -11.00
N SER A 193 14.95 -12.99 -10.86
CA SER A 193 15.54 -12.61 -9.58
C SER A 193 14.55 -11.91 -8.64
N TYR A 194 13.68 -11.05 -9.18
CA TYR A 194 12.60 -10.41 -8.40
C TYR A 194 11.56 -11.43 -7.91
N LEU A 195 11.19 -12.41 -8.74
CA LEU A 195 10.33 -13.51 -8.31
C LEU A 195 10.98 -14.34 -7.19
N ALA A 196 12.28 -14.61 -7.28
CA ALA A 196 13.02 -15.31 -6.23
C ALA A 196 13.07 -14.50 -4.92
N ALA A 197 13.25 -13.18 -5.01
CA ALA A 197 13.20 -12.28 -3.84
C ALA A 197 11.80 -12.25 -3.19
N LEU A 198 10.73 -12.19 -4.00
CA LEU A 198 9.36 -12.32 -3.51
C LEU A 198 9.13 -13.68 -2.85
N GLN A 199 9.61 -14.77 -3.45
CA GLN A 199 9.49 -16.12 -2.90
C GLN A 199 10.17 -16.23 -1.55
N LYS A 200 11.39 -15.69 -1.41
CA LYS A 200 12.14 -15.70 -0.15
C LYS A 200 11.44 -14.87 0.93
N SER A 201 11.03 -13.65 0.59
CA SER A 201 10.44 -12.70 1.55
C SER A 201 9.04 -13.10 2.05
N THR A 202 8.28 -13.83 1.23
CA THR A 202 6.94 -14.33 1.58
C THR A 202 6.92 -15.75 2.15
N ALA A 203 8.07 -16.42 2.30
CA ALA A 203 8.12 -17.83 2.71
C ALA A 203 7.47 -18.12 4.08
N SER A 204 7.55 -17.17 5.02
CA SER A 204 6.96 -17.27 6.35
C SER A 204 5.49 -16.80 6.40
N PHE A 205 4.98 -16.15 5.35
CA PHE A 205 3.57 -15.75 5.31
C PHE A 205 2.66 -16.97 5.21
N LYS A 206 1.67 -17.05 6.09
CA LYS A 206 0.64 -18.10 6.08
C LYS A 206 -0.71 -17.45 5.85
N PRO A 207 -1.31 -17.63 4.65
CA PRO A 207 -2.66 -17.15 4.42
C PRO A 207 -3.65 -17.75 5.42
N VAL A 208 -4.43 -16.89 6.05
CA VAL A 208 -5.64 -17.26 6.78
C VAL A 208 -6.63 -17.86 5.78
N PRO A 209 -7.16 -19.08 6.04
CA PRO A 209 -8.18 -19.68 5.20
C PRO A 209 -9.39 -18.75 5.06
N LYS A 210 -10.01 -18.71 3.88
CA LYS A 210 -11.15 -17.81 3.58
C LYS A 210 -12.26 -17.89 4.65
N ALA A 211 -12.62 -19.10 5.08
CA ALA A 211 -13.65 -19.34 6.10
C ALA A 211 -13.29 -18.80 7.50
N LYS A 212 -12.02 -18.45 7.77
CA LYS A 212 -11.53 -17.91 9.04
C LYS A 212 -11.23 -16.42 9.00
N LEU A 213 -11.49 -15.72 7.89
CA LEU A 213 -11.16 -14.30 7.75
C LEU A 213 -11.88 -13.42 8.79
N LYS A 214 -13.08 -13.80 9.21
CA LYS A 214 -13.82 -13.11 10.28
C LYS A 214 -13.23 -13.27 11.68
N THR A 215 -12.19 -14.08 11.85
CA THR A 215 -11.47 -14.24 13.13
C THR A 215 -10.29 -13.27 13.28
N LEU A 216 -9.98 -12.52 12.22
CA LEU A 216 -8.92 -11.51 12.25
C LEU A 216 -9.36 -10.31 13.09
N LYS A 217 -8.45 -9.81 13.94
CA LYS A 217 -8.68 -8.56 14.70
C LYS A 217 -8.69 -7.37 13.76
N LEU A 218 -9.65 -6.46 13.94
CA LEU A 218 -9.79 -5.28 13.09
C LEU A 218 -8.68 -4.25 13.33
N ASP A 219 -8.32 -4.07 14.61
CA ASP A 219 -7.28 -3.15 15.05
C ASP A 219 -6.48 -3.79 16.21
N PRO A 220 -5.58 -4.74 15.92
CA PRO A 220 -4.87 -5.51 16.95
C PRO A 220 -4.01 -4.65 17.88
N ASP A 221 -3.59 -3.47 17.40
CA ASP A 221 -2.68 -2.56 18.10
C ASP A 221 -3.36 -1.28 18.63
N GLY A 222 -4.62 -1.04 18.30
CA GLY A 222 -5.33 0.18 18.67
C GLY A 222 -4.90 1.44 17.90
N ALA A 223 -4.05 1.29 16.87
CA ALA A 223 -3.54 2.41 16.09
C ALA A 223 -4.60 2.94 15.11
N TYR A 224 -5.39 2.04 14.49
CA TYR A 224 -6.43 2.44 13.55
C TYR A 224 -7.55 3.22 14.25
N ALA A 225 -7.91 2.84 15.47
CA ALA A 225 -8.92 3.53 16.27
C ALA A 225 -8.51 4.99 16.59
N ARG A 226 -7.21 5.29 16.53
CA ARG A 226 -6.65 6.62 16.79
C ARG A 226 -6.55 7.51 15.55
N ALA A 227 -6.74 6.95 14.36
CA ALA A 227 -6.86 7.73 13.13
C ALA A 227 -8.24 8.42 13.04
N LEU A 228 -8.27 9.61 12.46
CA LEU A 228 -9.51 10.31 12.16
C LEU A 228 -10.31 9.50 11.14
N PRO A 229 -11.63 9.34 11.33
CA PRO A 229 -12.47 8.61 10.40
C PRO A 229 -12.66 9.37 9.09
N ASN A 230 -12.81 8.61 8.00
CA ASN A 230 -13.25 9.14 6.72
C ASN A 230 -14.71 9.61 6.79
N LYS A 231 -15.10 10.52 5.89
CA LYS A 231 -16.51 10.81 5.64
C LYS A 231 -17.21 9.51 5.22
N LYS A 232 -18.51 9.40 5.50
CA LYS A 232 -19.29 8.22 5.12
C LYS A 232 -19.23 8.02 3.60
N GLY A 233 -18.72 6.86 3.18
CA GLY A 233 -18.59 6.51 1.76
C GLY A 233 -17.20 6.77 1.17
N ASP A 234 -16.37 7.59 1.83
CA ASP A 234 -15.04 7.98 1.33
C ASP A 234 -13.93 7.01 1.77
N GLY A 235 -14.28 6.00 2.57
CA GLY A 235 -13.31 5.00 3.02
C GLY A 235 -12.71 4.21 1.87
N THR A 236 -11.42 3.92 1.97
CA THR A 236 -10.64 3.27 0.92
C THR A 236 -10.20 1.87 1.33
N VAL A 237 -9.61 1.12 0.40
CA VAL A 237 -8.99 -0.18 0.73
C VAL A 237 -7.74 -0.01 1.63
N TYR A 238 -7.18 1.20 1.70
CA TYR A 238 -6.01 1.50 2.54
C TYR A 238 -6.38 1.68 4.01
N ASP A 239 -7.62 2.05 4.30
CA ASP A 239 -8.03 2.32 5.67
C ASP A 239 -7.90 1.06 6.52
N GLY A 240 -7.30 1.20 7.71
CA GLY A 240 -7.15 0.12 8.67
C GLY A 240 -5.82 0.14 9.43
N ALA A 241 -5.59 -0.95 10.17
CA ALA A 241 -4.33 -1.20 10.85
C ALA A 241 -3.29 -1.79 9.88
N TRP A 242 -2.05 -1.37 10.07
CA TRP A 242 -0.85 -1.74 9.32
C TRP A 242 0.33 -1.94 10.26
N SER A 243 1.28 -2.80 9.86
CA SER A 243 2.63 -2.77 10.45
C SER A 243 3.43 -1.62 9.85
N ALA A 244 4.45 -1.14 10.56
CA ALA A 244 5.37 -0.12 10.05
C ALA A 244 5.97 -0.51 8.69
N LYS A 245 6.46 -1.76 8.57
CA LYS A 245 7.02 -2.28 7.33
C LYS A 245 6.02 -2.32 6.18
N ALA A 246 4.77 -2.69 6.45
CA ALA A 246 3.72 -2.70 5.45
C ALA A 246 3.38 -1.28 4.94
N PHE A 247 3.40 -0.29 5.84
CA PHE A 247 3.05 1.08 5.48
C PHE A 247 4.14 1.80 4.67
N LEU A 248 5.40 1.37 4.77
CA LEU A 248 6.53 1.89 3.95
C LEU A 248 6.30 1.78 2.43
N HIS A 249 5.39 0.92 1.98
CA HIS A 249 5.01 0.86 0.57
C HIS A 249 4.32 2.14 0.07
N ALA A 250 3.58 2.83 0.95
CA ALA A 250 2.87 4.08 0.64
C ALA A 250 3.74 5.33 0.81
N MET A 251 4.87 5.21 1.51
CA MET A 251 5.76 6.33 1.84
C MET A 251 6.54 6.83 0.61
N GLY A 252 6.72 8.15 0.54
CA GLY A 252 7.39 8.81 -0.58
C GLY A 252 8.87 8.43 -0.67
N ASP A 253 9.64 8.80 0.35
CA ASP A 253 11.07 8.49 0.45
C ASP A 253 11.25 7.22 1.29
N TYR A 254 11.07 6.06 0.64
CA TYR A 254 11.24 4.76 1.29
C TYR A 254 12.52 4.65 2.12
N LYS A 255 13.65 5.20 1.63
CA LYS A 255 14.93 5.04 2.31
C LYS A 255 14.94 5.85 3.61
N ALA A 256 14.67 7.14 3.52
CA ALA A 256 14.66 8.02 4.70
C ALA A 256 13.58 7.61 5.70
N ASP A 257 12.37 7.30 5.23
CA ASP A 257 11.25 6.87 6.06
C ASP A 257 11.53 5.53 6.75
N SER A 258 12.18 4.58 6.07
CA SER A 258 12.54 3.28 6.68
C SER A 258 13.55 3.44 7.82
N GLU A 259 14.57 4.29 7.63
CA GLU A 259 15.59 4.59 8.63
C GLU A 259 14.95 5.28 9.86
N VAL A 260 14.05 6.25 9.61
CA VAL A 260 13.32 6.96 10.68
C VAL A 260 12.37 6.04 11.42
N PHE A 261 11.64 5.15 10.73
CA PHE A 261 10.74 4.19 11.38
C PHE A 261 11.51 3.22 12.27
N GLU A 262 12.68 2.76 11.83
CA GLU A 262 13.55 1.91 12.62
C GLU A 262 14.09 2.66 13.86
N GLN A 263 14.60 3.87 13.67
CA GLN A 263 15.16 4.69 14.76
C GLN A 263 14.09 5.05 15.81
N ALA A 264 12.90 5.46 15.38
CA ALA A 264 11.76 5.76 16.25
C ALA A 264 11.08 4.51 16.84
N LYS A 265 11.45 3.33 16.34
CA LYS A 265 10.81 2.03 16.60
C LYS A 265 9.29 2.10 16.43
N VAL A 266 8.86 2.55 15.26
CA VAL A 266 7.44 2.53 14.88
C VAL A 266 6.98 1.08 14.83
N ASP A 267 5.96 0.73 15.62
CA ASP A 267 5.49 -0.65 15.75
C ASP A 267 4.09 -0.87 15.16
N ALA A 268 3.26 0.17 15.09
CA ALA A 268 1.91 0.11 14.53
C ALA A 268 1.55 1.40 13.77
N VAL A 269 0.79 1.24 12.69
CA VAL A 269 0.27 2.36 11.89
C VAL A 269 -1.24 2.18 11.70
N GLY A 270 -2.00 3.24 11.97
CA GLY A 270 -3.43 3.32 11.69
C GLY A 270 -3.68 4.31 10.58
N SER A 271 -4.43 3.92 9.55
CA SER A 271 -4.74 4.79 8.42
C SER A 271 -6.24 4.95 8.26
N GLY A 272 -6.69 6.20 8.16
CA GLY A 272 -8.06 6.61 7.86
C GLY A 272 -8.00 7.92 7.08
N ARG A 273 -8.74 8.95 7.52
CA ARG A 273 -8.60 10.31 6.99
C ARG A 273 -7.29 10.96 7.42
N SER A 274 -6.81 10.61 8.61
CA SER A 274 -5.44 10.83 9.04
C SER A 274 -4.67 9.52 9.10
N THR A 275 -3.36 9.60 9.13
CA THR A 275 -2.49 8.46 9.45
C THR A 275 -1.84 8.70 10.80
N VAL A 276 -1.82 7.67 11.64
CA VAL A 276 -1.22 7.68 12.98
C VAL A 276 -0.14 6.60 13.07
N TYR A 277 1.01 6.97 13.60
CA TYR A 277 2.19 6.11 13.76
C TYR A 277 2.51 5.99 15.24
N ARG A 278 2.47 4.78 15.77
CA ARG A 278 2.85 4.51 17.16
C ARG A 278 4.34 4.24 17.23
N ALA A 279 5.09 5.17 17.82
CA ALA A 279 6.52 5.04 18.10
C ALA A 279 6.76 4.44 19.49
N LYS A 280 8.04 4.23 19.84
CA LYS A 280 8.46 3.81 21.18
C LYS A 280 8.02 4.81 22.26
N ASP A 281 8.26 6.10 21.99
CA ASP A 281 8.10 7.20 22.92
C ASP A 281 7.87 8.52 22.15
N HIS A 282 7.74 9.62 22.88
CA HIS A 282 7.49 10.94 22.30
C HIS A 282 8.64 11.44 21.42
N ALA A 283 9.89 11.14 21.78
CA ALA A 283 11.04 11.54 20.97
C ALA A 283 11.01 10.82 19.60
N GLY A 284 10.64 9.53 19.60
CA GLY A 284 10.41 8.79 18.36
C GLY A 284 9.26 9.35 17.52
N ALA A 285 8.14 9.70 18.14
CA ALA A 285 7.01 10.33 17.43
C ALA A 285 7.38 11.70 16.83
N ALA A 286 8.10 12.52 17.57
CA ALA A 286 8.59 13.81 17.10
C ALA A 286 9.57 13.66 15.93
N LEU A 287 10.44 12.63 15.96
CA LEU A 287 11.35 12.31 14.87
C LEU A 287 10.60 11.98 13.57
N VAL A 288 9.55 11.15 13.66
CA VAL A 288 8.69 10.80 12.51
C VAL A 288 8.01 12.04 11.93
N SER A 289 7.39 12.87 12.78
CA SER A 289 6.73 14.10 12.32
C SER A 289 7.69 15.08 11.64
N ALA A 290 8.89 15.26 12.21
CA ALA A 290 9.92 16.10 11.62
C ALA A 290 10.42 15.58 10.27
N GLN A 291 10.46 14.26 10.07
CA GLN A 291 10.82 13.64 8.79
C GLN A 291 9.79 13.98 7.71
N PHE A 292 8.49 13.87 8.00
CA PHE A 292 7.46 14.16 6.99
C PHE A 292 7.46 15.61 6.53
N VAL A 293 7.74 16.56 7.42
CA VAL A 293 7.94 17.97 7.04
C VAL A 293 9.11 18.11 6.06
N ARG A 294 10.25 17.46 6.35
CA ARG A 294 11.42 17.48 5.46
C ARG A 294 11.09 16.89 4.10
N ASP A 295 10.43 15.74 4.07
CA ASP A 295 10.12 15.04 2.82
C ASP A 295 9.14 15.82 1.95
N LEU A 296 8.07 16.36 2.53
CA LEU A 296 7.10 17.15 1.78
C LEU A 296 7.72 18.43 1.22
N THR A 297 8.50 19.16 2.03
CA THR A 297 9.12 20.41 1.59
C THR A 297 10.25 20.20 0.57
N ALA A 298 10.98 19.08 0.64
CA ALA A 298 12.04 18.75 -0.30
C ALA A 298 11.53 18.17 -1.63
N SER A 299 10.47 17.36 -1.59
CA SER A 299 10.01 16.58 -2.75
C SER A 299 8.82 17.16 -3.51
N LYS A 300 8.03 18.05 -2.88
CA LYS A 300 6.81 18.60 -3.46
C LYS A 300 6.88 20.13 -3.57
N PRO A 301 6.88 20.71 -4.78
CA PRO A 301 6.87 22.15 -4.93
C PRO A 301 5.58 22.76 -4.34
N GLY A 302 5.68 23.99 -3.85
CA GLY A 302 4.55 24.77 -3.37
C GLY A 302 4.20 24.59 -1.89
N TYR A 303 4.75 23.59 -1.20
CA TYR A 303 4.60 23.49 0.26
C TYR A 303 5.49 24.50 0.97
N SER A 304 4.88 25.34 1.80
CA SER A 304 5.58 26.24 2.71
C SER A 304 5.06 26.10 4.14
N PRO A 305 5.91 26.27 5.18
CA PRO A 305 5.48 26.26 6.56
C PRO A 305 4.44 27.33 6.86
N MET A 306 3.49 27.01 7.74
CA MET A 306 2.53 27.94 8.30
C MET A 306 2.36 27.70 9.81
N ALA A 307 1.85 28.70 10.52
CA ALA A 307 1.54 28.55 11.94
C ALA A 307 0.44 27.49 12.13
N ALA A 308 0.65 26.59 13.09
CA ALA A 308 -0.39 25.65 13.51
C ALA A 308 -1.57 26.44 14.14
N PRO A 309 -2.83 26.13 13.79
CA PRO A 309 -3.99 26.76 14.42
C PRO A 309 -3.92 26.68 15.95
N GLY A 310 -4.16 27.80 16.63
CA GLY A 310 -4.12 27.88 18.09
C GLY A 310 -2.72 27.83 18.72
N GLY A 311 -1.64 27.89 17.93
CA GLY A 311 -0.26 27.93 18.46
C GLY A 311 0.19 26.63 19.13
N MET A 312 -0.36 25.49 18.69
CA MET A 312 -0.11 24.20 19.31
C MET A 312 1.36 23.76 19.17
N GLU A 313 2.02 23.51 20.30
CA GLU A 313 3.39 23.00 20.32
C GLU A 313 3.48 21.58 19.78
N GLY A 314 4.61 21.23 19.16
CA GLY A 314 4.85 19.88 18.61
C GLY A 314 4.07 19.57 17.33
N VAL A 315 3.43 20.57 16.72
CA VAL A 315 2.67 20.45 15.47
C VAL A 315 3.29 21.37 14.41
N SER A 316 3.50 20.80 13.22
CA SER A 316 3.93 21.52 12.02
C SER A 316 2.83 21.44 10.97
N CYS A 317 2.40 22.59 10.47
CA CYS A 317 1.45 22.68 9.36
C CYS A 317 2.11 23.33 8.15
N LEU A 318 1.76 22.84 6.98
CA LEU A 318 2.23 23.32 5.69
C LEU A 318 1.02 23.70 4.83
N ARG A 319 1.17 24.76 4.04
CA ARG A 319 0.22 25.11 2.99
C ARG A 319 0.85 24.83 1.64
N ASN A 320 0.14 24.13 0.77
CA ASN A 320 0.49 24.06 -0.64
C ASN A 320 -0.14 25.26 -1.37
N THR A 321 0.69 26.22 -1.79
CA THR A 321 0.22 27.44 -2.47
C THR A 321 -0.22 27.21 -3.92
N LEU A 322 0.17 26.08 -4.53
CA LEU A 322 -0.19 25.72 -5.90
C LEU A 322 -1.53 24.99 -5.97
N GLU A 323 -1.82 24.15 -4.98
CA GLU A 323 -3.02 23.31 -4.94
C GLU A 323 -4.08 23.77 -3.92
N ALA A 324 -3.81 24.86 -3.19
CA ALA A 324 -4.63 25.37 -2.09
C ALA A 324 -4.95 24.31 -1.00
N LYS A 325 -4.10 23.30 -0.85
CA LYS A 325 -4.25 22.22 0.15
C LYS A 325 -3.48 22.54 1.43
N PHE A 326 -3.95 21.94 2.52
CA PHE A 326 -3.25 22.00 3.80
C PHE A 326 -2.78 20.62 4.21
N TYR A 327 -1.67 20.60 4.94
CA TYR A 327 -1.10 19.41 5.55
C TYR A 327 -0.69 19.75 6.98
N CYS A 328 -0.98 18.89 7.95
CA CYS A 328 -0.42 19.00 9.28
C CYS A 328 0.12 17.65 9.74
N THR A 329 1.21 17.72 10.50
CA THR A 329 1.79 16.61 11.23
C THR A 329 2.19 17.06 12.63
N GLY A 330 2.22 16.14 13.58
CA GLY A 330 2.71 16.43 14.92
C GLY A 330 2.92 15.18 15.73
N ALA A 331 3.34 15.37 16.98
CA ALA A 331 3.49 14.31 17.97
C ALA A 331 2.63 14.59 19.21
N VAL A 332 1.90 13.57 19.68
CA VAL A 332 1.14 13.59 20.94
C VAL A 332 1.43 12.30 21.69
N GLY A 333 2.11 12.43 22.84
CA GLY A 333 2.66 11.26 23.54
C GLY A 333 3.56 10.45 22.61
N ARG A 334 3.36 9.13 22.53
CA ARG A 334 4.13 8.23 21.63
C ARG A 334 3.57 8.12 20.21
N TYR A 335 2.64 8.98 19.81
CA TYR A 335 1.99 8.92 18.49
C TYR A 335 2.38 10.10 17.62
N ALA A 336 2.92 9.83 16.44
CA ALA A 336 2.99 10.81 15.37
C ALA A 336 1.70 10.73 14.55
N PHE A 337 1.26 11.83 13.96
CA PHE A 337 0.14 11.84 13.03
C PHE A 337 0.44 12.69 11.80
N GLU A 338 -0.30 12.45 10.73
CA GLU A 338 -0.40 13.36 9.60
C GLU A 338 -1.81 13.35 9.00
N TYR A 339 -2.23 14.46 8.40
CA TYR A 339 -3.44 14.51 7.59
C TYR A 339 -3.39 15.68 6.61
N HIS A 340 -4.22 15.59 5.57
CA HIS A 340 -4.54 16.70 4.69
C HIS A 340 -5.90 17.29 5.07
N ALA A 341 -6.07 18.59 4.90
CA ALA A 341 -7.35 19.27 5.08
C ALA A 341 -7.79 20.01 3.82
N GLU A 342 -9.11 20.08 3.63
CA GLU A 342 -9.76 20.68 2.45
C GLU A 342 -9.73 22.22 2.51
N ASP A 343 -9.87 22.80 3.70
CA ASP A 343 -9.86 24.24 3.94
C ASP A 343 -9.34 24.57 5.35
N SER A 344 -9.32 25.85 5.71
CA SER A 344 -8.82 26.32 7.01
C SER A 344 -9.69 25.89 8.20
N GLU A 345 -11.01 25.71 8.00
CA GLU A 345 -11.90 25.25 9.06
C GLU A 345 -11.64 23.77 9.36
N ASP A 346 -11.60 22.93 8.32
CA ASP A 346 -11.24 21.52 8.44
C ASP A 346 -9.84 21.36 9.04
N LEU A 347 -8.88 22.20 8.64
CA LEU A 347 -7.53 22.20 9.22
C LEU A 347 -7.56 22.35 10.75
N GLN A 348 -8.27 23.36 11.24
CA GLN A 348 -8.35 23.66 12.68
C GLN A 348 -9.12 22.58 13.44
N ARG A 349 -10.27 22.15 12.92
CA ARG A 349 -11.12 21.16 13.59
C ARG A 349 -10.49 19.78 13.59
N SER A 350 -9.82 19.39 12.51
CA SER A 350 -9.06 18.13 12.43
C SER A 350 -7.88 18.14 13.39
N LEU A 351 -7.19 19.27 13.56
CA LEU A 351 -6.07 19.37 14.51
C LEU A 351 -6.56 19.13 15.94
N GLN A 352 -7.57 19.88 16.36
CA GLN A 352 -8.16 19.75 17.71
C GLN A 352 -8.67 18.33 17.96
N SER A 353 -9.34 17.75 16.97
CA SER A 353 -9.87 16.38 17.01
C SER A 353 -8.75 15.35 17.16
N GLN A 354 -7.71 15.41 16.31
CA GLN A 354 -6.62 14.45 16.33
C GLN A 354 -5.86 14.48 17.65
N VAL A 355 -5.59 15.67 18.18
CA VAL A 355 -4.90 15.83 19.47
C VAL A 355 -5.74 15.31 20.63
N ALA A 356 -7.05 15.57 20.63
CA ALA A 356 -7.96 15.02 21.64
C ALA A 356 -7.99 13.48 21.60
N VAL A 357 -8.08 12.88 20.40
CA VAL A 357 -8.06 11.42 20.21
C VAL A 357 -6.75 10.78 20.69
N LEU A 358 -5.61 11.43 20.48
CA LEU A 358 -4.30 10.90 20.88
C LEU A 358 -3.98 11.13 22.36
N SER A 359 -4.63 12.11 22.99
CA SER A 359 -4.48 12.40 24.43
C SER A 359 -5.38 11.56 25.32
N ALA A 360 -6.33 10.82 24.73
CA ALA A 360 -7.35 10.03 25.42
C ALA A 360 -6.98 8.56 25.67
#